data_AF-A0A7X6ZTI4-F1
#
_entry.id   AF-A0A7X6ZTI4-F1
#
_cell.length_a   1.000
_cell.length_b   1.000
_cell.length_c   1.000
_cell.angle_alpha   90.00
_cell.angle_beta   90.00
_cell.angle_gamma   90.00
#
_symmetry.space_group_name_H-M   'P 1'
#
loop_
_entity.id
_entity.type
_entity.pdbx_description
1 polymer ?
#
loop_
_entity_poly.entity_id
_entity_poly.type
_entity_poly.pdbx_seq_one_letter_code
_entity_poly.pdbx_strand_id
1 'polypeptide(L)' 'MDTIVCDIVRNRMQRDFNEALQILGLFVSSIKFEDSIGLSVVIEILVNEGDSFCA' A
#
# COMPACT_ATOMS: atom_id res chain seq x y z
N MET A 1 -17.01 -6.98 13.05
CA MET A 1 -18.11 -6.32 12.30
C MET A 1 -17.43 -5.16 11.59
N ASP A 2 -17.10 -5.34 10.31
CA ASP A 2 -16.48 -4.27 9.55
C ASP A 2 -17.45 -3.11 9.41
N THR A 3 -17.01 -1.94 9.84
CA THR A 3 -17.81 -0.73 9.74
C THR A 3 -17.52 -0.06 8.41
N ILE A 4 -18.48 0.68 7.85
CA ILE A 4 -18.29 1.53 6.66
C ILE A 4 -17.06 2.44 6.81
N VAL A 5 -16.73 2.84 8.04
CA VAL A 5 -15.53 3.63 8.35
C VAL A 5 -14.25 2.85 8.07
N CYS A 6 -14.18 1.56 8.42
CA CYS A 6 -13.01 0.71 8.13
C CYS A 6 -12.78 0.61 6.61
N ASP A 7 -13.85 0.46 5.82
CA ASP A 7 -13.74 0.37 4.36
C ASP A 7 -13.27 1.69 3.73
N ILE A 8 -13.76 2.83 4.23
CA ILE A 8 -13.29 4.15 3.80
C ILE A 8 -11.80 4.32 4.13
N VAL A 9 -11.37 3.91 5.32
CA VAL A 9 -9.97 4.00 5.74
C VAL A 9 -9.08 3.09 4.88
N ARG A 10 -9.49 1.84 4.62
CA ARG A 10 -8.78 0.90 3.75
C ARG A 10 -8.60 1.46 2.33
N ASN A 11 -9.68 2.00 1.74
CA ASN A 11 -9.64 2.57 0.40
C ASN A 11 -8.72 3.80 0.32
N ARG A 12 -8.74 4.66 1.34
CA ARG A 12 -7.82 5.81 1.41
C ARG A 12 -6.38 5.35 1.54
N MET A 13 -6.11 4.42 2.46
CA MET A 13 -4.77 3.86 2.64
C MET A 13 -4.22 3.25 1.35
N GLN A 14 -5.03 2.45 0.64
CA GLN A 14 -4.59 1.87 -0.63
C GLN A 14 -4.17 2.94 -1.65
N ARG A 15 -4.97 3.99 -1.81
CA ARG A 15 -4.65 5.08 -2.73
C ARG A 15 -3.39 5.82 -2.30
N ASP A 16 -3.32 6.21 -1.02
CA ASP A 16 -2.23 7.02 -0.50
C ASP A 16 -0.89 6.27 -0.58
N PHE A 17 -0.88 4.95 -0.31
CA PHE A 17 0.32 4.13 -0.49
C PHE A 17 0.73 3.98 -1.95
N ASN A 18 -0.23 3.76 -2.85
CA ASN A 18 0.06 3.66 -4.30
C ASN A 18 0.65 4.97 -4.83
N GLU A 19 0.05 6.11 -4.51
CA GLU A 19 0.53 7.43 -4.96
C GLU A 19 1.92 7.75 -4.37
N ALA A 20 2.12 7.53 -3.06
CA ALA A 20 3.40 7.80 -2.41
C ALA A 20 4.54 6.92 -2.94
N LEU A 21 4.28 5.64 -3.17
CA LEU A 21 5.29 4.70 -3.65
C LEU A 21 5.58 4.89 -5.15
N GLN A 22 4.56 5.25 -5.94
CA GLN A 22 4.76 5.60 -7.34
C GLN A 22 5.69 6.80 -7.52
N ILE A 23 5.62 7.81 -6.65
CA ILE A 23 6.56 8.95 -6.65
C ILE A 23 8.01 8.48 -6.45
N LEU A 24 8.20 7.39 -5.71
CA LEU A 24 9.51 6.80 -5.44
C LEU A 24 9.93 5.77 -6.51
N GLY A 25 9.17 5.61 -7.59
CA GLY A 25 9.41 4.58 -8.62
C GLY A 25 9.12 3.15 -8.13
N LEU A 26 8.44 3.01 -7.00
CA LEU A 26 8.08 1.74 -6.38
C LEU A 26 6.64 1.38 -6.77
N PHE A 27 6.41 0.10 -7.09
CA PHE A 27 5.09 -0.40 -7.43
C PHE A 27 4.57 -1.31 -6.32
N VAL A 28 3.39 -1.00 -5.80
CA VAL A 28 2.73 -1.87 -4.83
C VAL A 28 2.10 -3.05 -5.56
N SER A 29 2.48 -4.26 -5.18
CA SER A 29 1.91 -5.49 -5.74
C SER A 29 0.74 -6.02 -4.93
N SER A 30 0.76 -5.83 -3.62
CA SER A 30 -0.30 -6.29 -2.72
C SER A 30 -0.39 -5.43 -1.47
N ILE A 31 -1.63 -5.16 -1.04
CA ILE A 31 -1.94 -4.53 0.25
C ILE A 31 -2.88 -5.47 1.00
N LYS A 32 -2.45 -5.96 2.15
CA LYS A 32 -3.24 -6.85 3.01
C LYS A 32 -3.50 -6.15 4.33
N PHE A 33 -4.77 -6.17 4.75
CA PHE A 33 -5.19 -5.63 6.04
C PHE A 33 -5.43 -6.81 6.99
N GLU A 34 -4.76 -6.81 8.14
CA GLU A 34 -4.96 -7.84 9.16
C GLU A 34 -5.95 -7.38 10.22
N ASP A 35 -7.11 -8.03 10.29
CA ASP A 35 -8.20 -7.65 11.20
C ASP A 35 -7.98 -8.13 12.65
N SER A 36 -6.92 -8.87 12.94
CA SER A 36 -6.69 -9.54 14.23
C SER A 36 -6.15 -8.63 15.34
N ILE A 37 -5.52 -7.49 15.03
CA ILE A 37 -4.82 -6.63 16.02
C ILE A 37 -5.18 -5.13 15.86
N GLY A 38 -6.03 -4.74 14.90
CA GLY A 38 -6.38 -3.34 14.61
C GLY A 38 -6.15 -3.00 13.14
N LEU A 39 -5.95 -1.72 12.80
CA LEU A 39 -5.59 -1.29 11.43
C LEU A 39 -4.12 -1.61 11.14
N SER A 40 -3.78 -2.90 11.03
CA SER A 40 -2.47 -3.36 10.57
C SER A 40 -2.48 -3.50 9.05
N VAL A 41 -1.44 -2.99 8.38
CA VAL A 41 -1.29 -3.04 6.93
C VAL A 41 0.03 -3.68 6.57
N VAL A 42 -0.02 -4.76 5.80
CA VAL A 42 1.13 -5.41 5.19
C VAL A 42 1.17 -5.02 3.71
N ILE A 43 2.26 -4.37 3.29
CA ILE A 43 2.46 -3.91 1.92
C ILE A 43 3.57 -4.73 1.29
N GLU A 44 3.28 -5.31 0.13
CA GLU A 44 4.26 -5.98 -0.72
C GLU A 44 4.64 -5.03 -1.87
N ILE A 45 5.93 -4.79 -2.03
CA ILE A 45 6.48 -3.82 -2.98
C ILE A 45 7.33 -4.58 -3.99
N LEU A 46 7.10 -4.30 -5.28
CA LEU A 46 7.96 -4.73 -6.36
C LEU A 46 8.79 -3.55 -6.84
N VAL A 47 10.10 -3.78 -6.95
CA VAL A 47 11.03 -2.86 -7.58
C VAL A 47 11.29 -3.39 -8.97
N ASN A 48 11.02 -2.59 -10.00
CA ASN A 48 11.47 -2.92 -11.34
C ASN A 48 12.93 -2.50 -11.47
N GLU A 49 13.86 -3.46 -11.41
CA GLU A 49 15.31 -3.22 -11.56
C GLU A 49 15.71 -2.77 -12.99
N GLY A 50 14.75 -2.57 -13.90
CA GLY A 50 14.99 -2.10 -15.27
C GLY A 50 15.42 -0.64 -15.42
N ASP A 51 15.25 0.19 -14.38
CA ASP A 51 15.65 1.60 -14.38
C ASP A 51 16.48 1.95 -13.14
N SER A 52 17.56 1.20 -12.89
CA SER A 52 18.58 1.61 -11.92
C SER A 52 19.37 2.81 -12.44
N PHE A 53 18.76 4.00 -12.44
CA PHE A 53 19.50 5.26 -12.32
C PHE A 53 19.56 5.63 -10.84
N CYS A 54 20.43 4.95 -10.10
CA CYS A 54 21.00 5.55 -8.90
C CYS A 54 21.93 6.68 -9.36
N ALA A 55 21.49 7.92 -9.18
CA ALA A 55 22.32 9.13 -9.23
C ALA A 55 22.48 9.68 -7.82
#